data_AF-H2ATI2-F1
#
_entry.id   AF-H2ATI2-F1
#
_cell.length_a   1.000
_cell.length_b   1.000
_cell.length_c   1.000
_cell.angle_alpha   90.00
_cell.angle_beta   90.00
_cell.angle_gamma   90.00
#
_symmetry.space_group_name_H-M   'P 1'
#
loop_
_entity.id
_entity.type
_entity.pdbx_description
1 polymer ?
#
loop_
_entity_poly.entity_id
_entity_poly.type
_entity_poly.pdbx_seq_one_letter_code
_entity_poly.pdbx_strand_id
1 'polypeptide(L)'
;MTRSAVVDIPLSSDLKKLFDVPIKVKGLSDDFHSTKVAKKLYTRSCEELTEKLTEKLSWEPKQRDSSILGSDAYYSDLRNVPYDMNVDKLKQFNAYISQLESQWSQRAELSKRELKNTVGIRIKEWVEESNDSLSDDCIDIICNDKKRNVDSKLTKLKISIEAEKTNFKIELNNLKKTLEKKLKIDDYSDALLLEQKLQTINTKYETNIKGLQSNYKQLDRYNKLIKSIENSYYPKVFSPPMSSNFEYLKNAFRIISMKEAILFSIDIEAFEMQNDIITEIGISIYDPRENLDSVMPIFKNYHIVIKESLHIRNSKYICDYKDCYLLNESIVLTLKESINFIQNLIDFYMIPQTQEDLTWKRSIVGHNVKQDINWLLDLGVKFPTEKINFDLTGNLMKNITVIDTEKIHKLLYGEIYSNLGKILKLYEIPHSFLHNAGNDAFFTLELLMVICDFKQRKIKRLDDLKYTGDKIRILIERDDEPQILPMSYILAVATAPNNDKASKKLIPQTQFHGLQYYSTAQNAFNSYL
;
A
#
# COMPACT_ATOMS: atom_id res chain seq x y z
N MET A 1 0.45 -38.94 -35.98
CA MET A 1 1.83 -39.45 -36.11
C MET A 1 2.78 -38.27 -36.08
N THR A 2 3.44 -38.01 -34.95
CA THR A 2 4.76 -37.38 -34.86
C THR A 2 5.23 -37.54 -33.41
N ARG A 3 6.28 -38.35 -33.23
CA ARG A 3 6.91 -38.65 -31.95
C ARG A 3 7.67 -37.41 -31.47
N SER A 4 7.54 -37.09 -30.18
CA SER A 4 8.47 -36.20 -29.47
C SER A 4 9.86 -36.85 -29.49
N ALA A 5 10.83 -36.12 -30.05
CA ALA A 5 12.25 -36.44 -29.95
C ALA A 5 12.78 -35.75 -28.69
N VAL A 6 13.20 -36.56 -27.72
CA VAL A 6 14.04 -36.11 -26.60
C VAL A 6 15.42 -35.80 -27.19
N VAL A 7 15.80 -34.53 -27.20
CA VAL A 7 17.15 -34.11 -27.54
C VAL A 7 17.95 -34.07 -26.24
N ASP A 8 18.80 -35.09 -26.03
CA ASP A 8 19.82 -35.09 -24.99
C ASP A 8 20.85 -34.00 -25.32
N ILE A 9 20.87 -32.93 -24.53
CA ILE A 9 21.91 -31.90 -24.59
C ILE A 9 23.09 -32.38 -23.72
N PRO A 10 24.30 -32.58 -24.27
CA PRO A 10 25.45 -33.00 -23.48
C PRO A 10 25.91 -31.82 -22.61
N LEU A 11 25.76 -31.96 -21.29
CA LEU A 11 26.36 -31.06 -20.30
C LEU A 11 27.88 -31.02 -20.50
N SER A 12 28.46 -29.82 -20.64
CA SER A 12 29.90 -29.63 -20.75
C SER A 12 30.62 -30.20 -19.50
N SER A 13 31.85 -30.67 -19.69
CA SER A 13 32.70 -31.28 -18.66
C SER A 13 32.91 -30.41 -17.42
N ASP A 14 32.64 -29.11 -17.50
CA ASP A 14 32.78 -28.16 -16.39
C ASP A 14 31.56 -28.15 -15.45
N LEU A 15 30.37 -28.50 -15.95
CA LEU A 15 29.17 -28.62 -15.10
C LEU A 15 29.20 -29.90 -14.26
N LYS A 16 29.78 -31.00 -14.76
CA LYS A 16 29.98 -32.23 -13.97
C LYS A 16 30.89 -31.99 -12.75
N LYS A 17 31.87 -31.08 -12.85
CA LYS A 17 32.76 -30.74 -11.72
C LYS A 17 32.06 -29.96 -10.60
N LEU A 18 30.93 -29.28 -10.87
CA LEU A 18 30.15 -28.57 -9.86
C LEU A 18 29.23 -29.50 -9.06
N PHE A 19 28.80 -30.61 -9.64
CA PHE A 19 27.94 -31.60 -8.97
C PHE A 19 28.73 -32.70 -8.22
N ASP A 20 30.03 -32.85 -8.46
CA ASP A 20 30.88 -33.90 -7.88
C ASP A 20 31.81 -33.39 -6.75
N VAL A 21 31.37 -32.39 -5.97
CA VAL A 21 32.05 -32.08 -4.70
C VAL A 21 31.43 -32.95 -3.61
N PRO A 22 32.03 -34.09 -3.21
CA PRO A 22 31.54 -34.83 -2.06
C PRO A 22 31.76 -33.96 -0.82
N ILE A 23 30.68 -33.45 -0.23
CA ILE A 23 30.73 -32.92 1.14
C ILE A 23 30.98 -34.12 2.05
N LYS A 24 32.26 -34.41 2.33
CA LYS A 24 32.65 -35.33 3.40
C LYS A 24 32.31 -34.67 4.73
N VAL A 25 31.08 -34.85 5.20
CA VAL A 25 30.74 -34.61 6.60
C VAL A 25 31.24 -35.81 7.39
N LYS A 26 32.48 -35.73 7.88
CA LYS A 26 32.99 -36.72 8.83
C LYS A 26 32.49 -36.35 10.23
N GLY A 27 31.52 -37.13 10.71
CA GLY A 27 31.15 -37.25 12.12
C GLY A 27 30.29 -36.12 12.67
N LEU A 28 28.97 -36.21 12.50
CA LEU A 28 27.99 -35.65 13.44
C LEU A 28 26.82 -36.64 13.51
N SER A 29 26.64 -37.21 14.70
CA SER A 29 25.55 -38.10 15.08
C SER A 29 24.22 -37.35 15.15
N ASP A 30 23.14 -38.13 15.06
CA ASP A 30 21.73 -37.73 15.16
C ASP A 30 21.43 -36.99 16.47
N ASP A 31 21.58 -35.67 16.50
CA ASP A 31 20.93 -34.78 17.48
C ASP A 31 20.86 -33.35 16.93
N PHE A 32 19.80 -33.06 16.17
CA PHE A 32 19.55 -31.74 15.57
C PHE A 32 18.95 -30.76 16.59
N HIS A 33 19.80 -30.24 17.47
CA HIS A 33 19.50 -29.08 18.31
C HIS A 33 20.61 -28.02 18.19
N SER A 34 20.73 -27.39 17.02
CA SER A 34 21.18 -25.99 16.98
C SER A 34 20.71 -25.26 15.72
N THR A 35 19.58 -24.57 15.82
CA THR A 35 19.08 -23.57 14.85
C THR A 35 20.07 -22.43 14.61
N LYS A 36 21.06 -22.26 15.49
CA LYS A 36 22.09 -21.21 15.40
C LYS A 36 23.17 -21.49 14.36
N VAL A 37 23.62 -22.73 14.20
CA VAL A 37 24.73 -23.05 13.27
C VAL A 37 24.23 -23.10 11.82
N ALA A 38 23.04 -23.66 11.59
CA ALA A 38 22.39 -23.64 10.28
C ALA A 38 22.05 -22.20 9.83
N LYS A 39 21.53 -21.35 10.74
CA LYS A 39 21.36 -19.92 10.47
C LYS A 39 22.69 -19.27 10.13
N LYS A 40 23.74 -19.51 10.91
CA LYS A 40 25.04 -18.85 10.69
C LYS A 40 25.70 -19.26 9.38
N LEU A 41 25.53 -20.51 8.95
CA LEU A 41 26.03 -20.98 7.64
C LEU A 41 25.21 -20.43 6.47
N TYR A 42 23.88 -20.34 6.61
CA TYR A 42 23.01 -19.72 5.60
C TYR A 42 23.27 -18.21 5.48
N THR A 43 23.33 -17.49 6.61
CA THR A 43 23.65 -16.06 6.65
C THR A 43 25.01 -15.77 6.05
N ARG A 44 26.04 -16.59 6.34
CA ARG A 44 27.38 -16.40 5.78
C ARG A 44 27.44 -16.68 4.28
N SER A 45 26.69 -17.67 3.78
CA SER A 45 26.56 -17.92 2.34
C SER A 45 25.80 -16.80 1.62
N CYS A 46 24.80 -16.20 2.26
CA CYS A 46 24.07 -15.04 1.75
C CYS A 46 24.94 -13.77 1.79
N GLU A 47 25.68 -13.53 2.87
CA GLU A 47 26.62 -12.40 2.98
C GLU A 47 27.73 -12.50 1.92
N GLU A 48 28.30 -13.68 1.68
CA GLU A 48 29.27 -13.88 0.59
C GLU A 48 28.66 -13.70 -0.82
N LEU A 49 27.36 -13.99 -0.99
CA LEU A 49 26.63 -13.72 -2.24
C LEU A 49 26.37 -12.22 -2.42
N THR A 50 25.94 -11.52 -1.36
CA THR A 50 25.69 -10.09 -1.35
C THR A 50 26.99 -9.30 -1.55
N GLU A 51 28.07 -9.68 -0.88
CA GLU A 51 29.38 -9.04 -1.03
C GLU A 51 29.93 -9.24 -2.45
N LYS A 52 29.81 -10.45 -3.04
CA LYS A 52 30.15 -10.70 -4.44
C LYS A 52 29.25 -9.99 -5.46
N LEU A 53 27.99 -9.70 -5.11
CA LEU A 53 27.08 -8.88 -5.92
C LEU A 53 27.44 -7.39 -5.83
N THR A 54 27.85 -6.92 -4.65
CA THR A 54 28.15 -5.50 -4.38
C THR A 54 29.54 -5.09 -4.90
N GLU A 55 30.55 -5.97 -4.80
CA GLU A 55 31.90 -5.71 -5.33
C GLU A 55 31.95 -5.71 -6.88
N LYS A 56 30.93 -6.27 -7.55
CA LYS A 56 30.75 -6.21 -9.01
C LYS A 56 29.94 -5.00 -9.50
N LEU A 57 29.42 -4.16 -8.61
CA LEU A 57 28.56 -3.02 -8.92
C LEU A 57 29.30 -1.66 -8.98
N SER A 58 30.64 -1.64 -9.09
CA SER A 58 31.36 -0.47 -9.61
C SER A 58 31.18 -0.38 -11.12
N TRP A 59 29.96 -0.10 -11.56
CA TRP A 59 29.58 -0.05 -12.96
C TRP A 59 29.23 1.38 -13.37
N GLU A 60 29.99 1.91 -14.32
CA GLU A 60 29.51 3.00 -15.16
C GLU A 60 28.74 2.42 -16.35
N PRO A 61 27.55 2.95 -16.69
CA PRO A 61 26.85 2.52 -17.88
C PRO A 61 27.71 2.70 -19.12
N LYS A 62 27.98 1.60 -19.82
CA LYS A 62 28.42 1.68 -21.22
C LYS A 62 27.39 2.54 -21.97
N GLN A 63 27.89 3.38 -22.89
CA GLN A 63 27.11 4.30 -23.72
C GLN A 63 25.72 3.76 -24.07
N ARG A 64 24.70 4.61 -23.87
CA ARG A 64 23.29 4.37 -24.22
C ARG A 64 23.20 3.80 -25.64
N ASP A 65 23.03 2.49 -25.76
CA ASP A 65 22.68 1.88 -27.05
C ASP A 65 21.16 1.99 -27.19
N SER A 66 20.67 3.21 -27.37
CA SER A 66 19.23 3.54 -27.51
C SER A 66 18.63 3.01 -28.82
N SER A 67 19.26 2.01 -29.45
CA SER A 67 19.07 1.58 -30.82
C SER A 67 18.18 0.34 -30.96
N ILE A 68 18.00 -0.48 -29.92
CA ILE A 68 17.35 -1.80 -30.09
C ILE A 68 15.87 -1.65 -30.47
N LEU A 69 15.08 -0.88 -29.70
CA LEU A 69 13.68 -0.64 -30.05
C LEU A 69 13.52 0.45 -31.12
N GLY A 70 14.38 1.48 -31.11
CA GLY A 70 14.27 2.62 -32.04
C GLY A 70 14.64 2.30 -33.50
N SER A 71 15.33 1.19 -33.76
CA SER A 71 15.69 0.75 -35.12
C SER A 71 14.58 -0.05 -35.81
N ASP A 72 13.57 -0.51 -35.07
CA ASP A 72 12.41 -1.17 -35.62
C ASP A 72 11.44 -0.12 -36.22
N ALA A 73 11.00 -0.36 -37.46
CA ALA A 73 10.10 0.54 -38.17
C ALA A 73 8.80 0.81 -37.39
N TYR A 74 8.25 -0.20 -36.73
CA TYR A 74 7.04 -0.07 -35.94
C TYR A 74 7.19 0.93 -34.79
N TYR A 75 8.27 0.78 -34.02
CA TYR A 75 8.54 1.64 -32.86
C TYR A 75 8.97 3.05 -33.27
N SER A 76 9.63 3.19 -34.42
CA SER A 76 9.92 4.50 -35.03
C SER A 76 8.62 5.22 -35.41
N ASP A 77 7.68 4.53 -36.07
CA ASP A 77 6.40 5.11 -36.50
C ASP A 77 5.56 5.56 -35.31
N LEU A 78 5.53 4.78 -34.23
CA LEU A 78 4.83 5.15 -33.00
C LEU A 78 5.31 6.48 -32.41
N ARG A 79 6.60 6.82 -32.53
CA ARG A 79 7.11 8.11 -32.02
C ARG A 79 6.58 9.31 -32.81
N ASN A 80 6.14 9.11 -34.05
CA ASN A 80 5.65 10.18 -34.92
C ASN A 80 4.12 10.40 -34.81
N VAL A 81 3.45 9.74 -33.85
CA VAL A 81 2.02 9.93 -33.61
C VAL A 81 1.82 11.04 -32.57
N PRO A 82 1.24 12.20 -32.91
CA PRO A 82 0.98 13.26 -31.95
C PRO A 82 -0.25 12.96 -31.08
N TYR A 83 -0.29 13.53 -29.89
CA TYR A 83 -1.50 13.57 -29.08
C TYR A 83 -2.51 14.55 -29.68
N ASP A 84 -3.70 14.06 -30.01
CA ASP A 84 -4.83 14.87 -30.43
C ASP A 84 -5.93 14.86 -29.35
N MET A 85 -6.27 16.06 -28.85
CA MET A 85 -7.21 16.22 -27.76
C MET A 85 -8.64 16.26 -28.29
N ASN A 86 -9.44 15.27 -27.90
CA ASN A 86 -10.87 15.28 -28.20
C ASN A 86 -11.60 16.38 -27.39
N VAL A 87 -11.87 17.51 -28.04
CA VAL A 87 -12.49 18.70 -27.43
C VAL A 87 -13.86 18.41 -26.83
N ASP A 88 -14.68 17.56 -27.44
CA ASP A 88 -16.00 17.24 -26.92
C ASP A 88 -15.92 16.31 -25.71
N LYS A 89 -14.99 15.36 -25.70
CA LYS A 89 -14.69 14.54 -24.52
C LYS A 89 -14.20 15.42 -23.37
N LEU A 90 -13.37 16.42 -23.65
CA LEU A 90 -12.91 17.39 -22.66
C LEU A 90 -14.07 18.20 -22.06
N LYS A 91 -15.01 18.69 -22.90
CA LYS A 91 -16.21 19.39 -22.40
C LYS A 91 -17.03 18.49 -21.47
N GLN A 92 -17.25 17.23 -21.85
CA GLN A 92 -17.97 16.25 -21.02
C GLN A 92 -17.26 15.99 -19.69
N PHE A 93 -15.93 15.88 -19.72
CA PHE A 93 -15.11 15.71 -18.53
C PHE A 93 -15.18 16.92 -17.61
N ASN A 94 -15.04 18.13 -18.15
CA ASN A 94 -15.14 19.36 -17.35
C ASN A 94 -16.52 19.49 -16.69
N ALA A 95 -17.59 19.21 -17.43
CA ALA A 95 -18.95 19.19 -16.88
C ALA A 95 -19.11 18.14 -15.77
N TYR A 96 -18.51 16.96 -15.92
CA TYR A 96 -18.47 15.93 -14.89
C TYR A 96 -17.74 16.39 -13.64
N ILE A 97 -16.55 17.00 -13.77
CA ILE A 97 -15.79 17.52 -12.62
C ILE A 97 -16.56 18.62 -11.91
N SER A 98 -17.18 19.57 -12.62
CA SER A 98 -18.00 20.62 -11.99
C SER A 98 -19.20 20.05 -11.22
N GLN A 99 -19.83 19.00 -11.75
CA GLN A 99 -20.89 18.28 -11.03
C GLN A 99 -20.35 17.61 -9.77
N LEU A 100 -19.21 16.94 -9.87
CA LEU A 100 -18.55 16.26 -8.75
C LEU A 100 -18.16 17.24 -7.64
N GLU A 101 -17.56 18.38 -8.00
CA GLU A 101 -17.20 19.47 -7.08
C GLU A 101 -18.42 19.99 -6.31
N SER A 102 -19.55 20.20 -6.99
CA SER A 102 -20.79 20.64 -6.36
C SER A 102 -21.35 19.58 -5.38
N GLN A 103 -21.47 18.33 -5.84
CA GLN A 103 -22.01 17.23 -5.03
C GLN A 103 -21.16 16.95 -3.79
N TRP A 104 -19.84 16.91 -3.94
CA TRP A 104 -18.93 16.62 -2.83
C TRP A 104 -18.80 17.80 -1.86
N SER A 105 -18.91 19.05 -2.33
CA SER A 105 -18.99 20.21 -1.42
C SER A 105 -20.22 20.12 -0.51
N GLN A 106 -21.39 19.86 -1.11
CA GLN A 106 -22.64 19.69 -0.36
C GLN A 106 -22.56 18.52 0.62
N ARG A 107 -22.04 17.35 0.17
CA ARG A 107 -21.90 16.18 1.04
C ARG A 107 -20.89 16.42 2.16
N ALA A 108 -19.79 17.14 1.92
CA ALA A 108 -18.80 17.45 2.94
C ALA A 108 -19.40 18.34 4.05
N GLU A 109 -20.19 19.35 3.68
CA GLU A 109 -20.90 20.18 4.66
C GLU A 109 -21.92 19.38 5.46
N LEU A 110 -22.74 18.56 4.79
CA LEU A 110 -23.72 17.70 5.45
C LEU A 110 -23.04 16.73 6.41
N SER A 111 -21.95 16.09 5.98
CA SER A 111 -21.18 15.15 6.78
C SER A 111 -20.63 15.80 8.05
N LYS A 112 -20.15 17.05 7.94
CA LYS A 112 -19.66 17.82 9.08
C LYS A 112 -20.77 18.14 10.09
N ARG A 113 -21.99 18.41 9.63
CA ARG A 113 -23.16 18.66 10.49
C ARG A 113 -23.63 17.37 11.17
N GLU A 114 -23.80 16.30 10.42
CA GLU A 114 -24.20 14.98 10.93
C GLU A 114 -23.19 14.47 11.97
N LEU A 115 -21.89 14.50 11.65
CA LEU A 115 -20.84 14.07 12.57
C LEU A 115 -20.83 14.91 13.86
N LYS A 116 -21.02 16.22 13.77
CA LYS A 116 -21.12 17.09 14.96
C LYS A 116 -22.30 16.67 15.84
N ASN A 117 -23.45 16.36 15.25
CA ASN A 117 -24.63 15.90 15.99
C ASN A 117 -24.40 14.53 16.62
N THR A 118 -23.87 13.55 15.88
CA THR A 118 -23.58 12.20 16.38
C THR A 118 -22.57 12.24 17.53
N VAL A 119 -21.51 13.02 17.39
CA VAL A 119 -20.54 13.23 18.48
C VAL A 119 -21.26 13.84 19.68
N GLY A 120 -22.07 14.89 19.50
CA GLY A 120 -22.83 15.50 20.58
C GLY A 120 -23.79 14.55 21.30
N ILE A 121 -24.46 13.64 20.58
CA ILE A 121 -25.34 12.62 21.17
C ILE A 121 -24.53 11.61 21.96
N ARG A 122 -23.48 11.02 21.35
CA ARG A 122 -22.72 9.95 22.00
C ARG A 122 -21.94 10.44 23.22
N ILE A 123 -21.60 11.72 23.23
CA ILE A 123 -21.08 12.42 24.40
C ILE A 123 -22.08 12.43 25.54
N LYS A 124 -23.33 12.82 25.30
CA LYS A 124 -24.37 12.85 26.34
C LYS A 124 -24.59 11.47 26.94
N GLU A 125 -24.69 10.45 26.08
CA GLU A 125 -24.82 9.06 26.51
C GLU A 125 -23.61 8.61 27.35
N TRP A 126 -22.38 8.98 26.96
CA TRP A 126 -21.18 8.65 27.74
C TRP A 126 -21.16 9.30 29.13
N VAL A 127 -21.61 10.57 29.24
CA VAL A 127 -21.74 11.27 30.53
C VAL A 127 -22.75 10.56 31.43
N GLU A 128 -23.89 10.14 30.88
CA GLU A 128 -24.93 9.40 31.60
C GLU A 128 -24.46 8.00 32.04
N GLU A 129 -23.75 7.28 31.17
CA GLU A 129 -23.25 5.92 31.44
C GLU A 129 -22.11 5.89 32.47
N SER A 130 -21.32 6.95 32.58
CA SER A 130 -20.06 6.90 33.34
C SER A 130 -20.22 7.09 34.86
N ASN A 131 -21.37 7.57 35.36
CA ASN A 131 -21.57 7.98 36.78
C ASN A 131 -20.45 8.89 37.34
N ASP A 132 -19.60 9.43 36.46
CA ASP A 132 -18.42 10.21 36.77
C ASP A 132 -18.88 11.66 36.86
N SER A 133 -18.68 12.29 38.02
CA SER A 133 -18.84 13.73 38.18
C SER A 133 -17.71 14.42 37.40
N LEU A 134 -17.89 14.57 36.09
CA LEU A 134 -17.09 15.51 35.31
C LEU A 134 -17.21 16.87 35.99
N SER A 135 -16.07 17.51 36.27
CA SER A 135 -16.13 18.90 36.72
C SER A 135 -16.88 19.74 35.68
N ASP A 136 -17.62 20.76 36.11
CA ASP A 136 -18.36 21.64 35.20
C ASP A 136 -17.46 22.18 34.06
N ASP A 137 -16.18 22.43 34.36
CA ASP A 137 -15.16 22.78 33.37
C ASP A 137 -15.01 21.73 32.26
N CYS A 138 -15.03 20.43 32.58
CA CYS A 138 -14.93 19.36 31.59
C CYS A 138 -16.21 19.26 30.77
N ILE A 139 -17.39 19.40 31.40
CA ILE A 139 -18.69 19.40 30.72
C ILE A 139 -18.79 20.57 29.74
N ASP A 140 -18.35 21.76 30.14
CA ASP A 140 -18.35 22.95 29.27
C ASP A 140 -17.39 22.79 28.08
N ILE A 141 -16.22 22.19 28.28
CA ILE A 141 -15.27 21.89 27.18
C ILE A 141 -15.84 20.87 26.20
N ILE A 142 -16.52 19.85 26.75
CA ILE A 142 -17.11 18.74 26.02
C ILE A 142 -18.31 19.23 25.19
N CYS A 143 -19.15 20.11 25.75
CA CYS A 143 -20.36 20.63 25.12
C CYS A 143 -20.07 21.78 24.14
N ASN A 144 -19.08 22.63 24.40
CA ASN A 144 -18.91 23.87 23.66
C ASN A 144 -17.78 23.90 22.63
N ASP A 145 -16.79 22.98 22.63
CA ASP A 145 -15.56 23.27 21.89
C ASP A 145 -15.01 22.24 20.88
N LYS A 146 -14.50 22.82 19.79
CA LYS A 146 -14.00 22.17 18.58
C LYS A 146 -12.78 21.32 18.92
N LYS A 147 -12.69 20.09 18.40
CA LYS A 147 -11.55 19.13 18.43
C LYS A 147 -10.13 19.72 18.66
N ARG A 148 -9.79 20.85 18.03
CA ARG A 148 -8.52 21.59 18.24
C ARG A 148 -8.23 21.96 19.70
N ASN A 149 -9.26 22.13 20.55
CA ASN A 149 -9.08 22.46 21.95
C ASN A 149 -8.72 21.23 22.82
N VAL A 150 -9.19 20.04 22.43
CA VAL A 150 -8.99 18.78 23.18
C VAL A 150 -7.54 18.27 23.06
N ASP A 151 -7.00 18.17 21.84
CA ASP A 151 -5.61 17.72 21.62
C ASP A 151 -4.59 18.71 22.22
N SER A 152 -4.87 20.02 22.10
CA SER A 152 -4.08 21.09 22.74
C SER A 152 -4.09 20.97 24.26
N LYS A 153 -5.26 20.70 24.85
CA LYS A 153 -5.41 20.55 26.30
C LYS A 153 -4.80 19.25 26.84
N LEU A 154 -4.88 18.14 26.10
CA LEU A 154 -4.11 16.92 26.40
C LEU A 154 -2.61 17.19 26.44
N THR A 155 -2.11 17.99 25.49
CA THR A 155 -0.70 18.40 25.44
C THR A 155 -0.33 19.28 26.63
N LYS A 156 -1.16 20.27 26.98
CA LYS A 156 -0.97 21.12 28.17
C LYS A 156 -0.99 20.30 29.47
N LEU A 157 -1.92 19.37 29.62
CA LEU A 157 -1.98 18.49 30.80
C LEU A 157 -0.74 17.61 30.92
N LYS A 158 -0.23 17.04 29.81
CA LYS A 158 1.05 16.32 29.82
C LYS A 158 2.19 17.20 30.31
N ILE A 159 2.28 18.44 29.80
CA ILE A 159 3.30 19.41 30.21
C ILE A 159 3.15 19.75 31.70
N SER A 160 1.94 20.02 32.19
CA SER A 160 1.68 20.32 33.60
C SER A 160 2.03 19.15 34.53
N ILE A 161 1.75 17.91 34.13
CA ILE A 161 2.15 16.71 34.88
C ILE A 161 3.69 16.63 34.99
N GLU A 162 4.41 16.84 33.88
CA GLU A 162 5.87 16.81 33.89
C GLU A 162 6.50 17.99 34.66
N ALA A 163 5.89 19.18 34.58
CA ALA A 163 6.30 20.35 35.36
C ALA A 163 6.14 20.11 36.87
N GLU A 164 5.01 19.55 37.30
CA GLU A 164 4.76 19.24 38.72
C GLU A 164 5.74 18.18 39.24
N LYS A 165 6.01 17.13 38.45
CA LYS A 165 7.06 16.13 38.76
C LYS A 165 8.43 16.77 38.96
N THR A 166 8.75 17.75 38.12
CA THR A 166 10.05 18.46 38.15
C THR A 166 10.14 19.37 39.37
N ASN A 167 9.10 20.15 39.66
CA ASN A 167 9.01 21.00 40.85
C ASN A 167 9.15 20.19 42.13
N PHE A 168 8.47 19.06 42.23
CA PHE A 168 8.60 18.17 43.38
C PHE A 168 10.02 17.61 43.56
N LYS A 169 10.69 17.20 42.47
CA LYS A 169 12.10 16.78 42.56
C LYS A 169 13.01 17.89 43.09
N ILE A 170 12.77 19.14 42.66
CA ILE A 170 13.53 20.30 43.14
C ILE A 170 13.26 20.54 44.63
N GLU A 171 12.00 20.55 45.03
CA GLU A 171 11.57 20.78 46.42
C GLU A 171 12.12 19.69 47.36
N LEU A 172 12.05 18.42 46.93
CA LEU A 172 12.61 17.27 47.65
C LEU A 172 14.14 17.38 47.80
N ASN A 173 14.86 17.77 46.75
CA ASN A 173 16.31 17.94 46.79
C ASN A 173 16.73 19.11 47.71
N ASN A 174 15.99 20.21 47.71
CA ASN A 174 16.24 21.35 48.60
C ASN A 174 15.99 20.98 50.08
N LEU A 175 14.94 20.21 50.34
CA LEU A 175 14.64 19.74 51.70
C LEU A 175 15.69 18.73 52.18
N LYS A 176 16.11 17.77 51.35
CA LYS A 176 17.20 16.82 51.66
C LYS A 176 18.51 17.53 52.00
N LYS A 177 18.92 18.52 51.20
CA LYS A 177 20.12 19.33 51.47
C LYS A 177 20.04 20.07 52.81
N THR A 178 18.85 20.54 53.20
CA THR A 178 18.62 21.20 54.49
C THR A 178 18.72 20.20 55.64
N LEU A 179 18.15 19.01 55.46
CA LEU A 179 18.18 17.90 56.41
C LEU A 179 19.62 17.41 56.66
N GLU A 180 20.41 17.21 55.60
CA GLU A 180 21.84 16.86 55.67
C GLU A 180 22.69 17.90 56.38
N LYS A 181 22.34 19.20 56.29
CA LYS A 181 23.03 20.27 57.01
C LYS A 181 22.68 20.29 58.50
N LYS A 182 21.41 20.05 58.85
CA LYS A 182 20.94 20.08 60.25
C LYS A 182 21.28 18.82 61.04
N LEU A 183 21.32 17.64 60.40
CA LEU A 183 21.78 16.38 61.01
C LEU A 183 23.23 16.44 61.49
N LYS A 184 24.04 17.39 61.02
CA LYS A 184 25.41 17.62 61.49
C LYS A 184 25.48 18.39 62.82
N ILE A 185 24.35 18.87 63.35
CA ILE A 185 24.27 19.79 64.50
C ILE A 185 23.60 19.13 65.73
N ASP A 186 23.27 17.83 65.68
CA ASP A 186 22.66 17.05 66.79
C ASP A 186 21.38 17.65 67.40
N ASP A 187 20.56 18.36 66.61
CA ASP A 187 19.26 18.89 67.06
C ASP A 187 18.10 18.00 66.62
N TYR A 188 17.68 17.10 67.52
CA TYR A 188 16.67 16.07 67.27
C TYR A 188 15.24 16.63 67.11
N SER A 189 14.95 17.81 67.68
CA SER A 189 13.63 18.46 67.60
C SER A 189 13.36 19.00 66.20
N ASP A 190 14.38 19.58 65.57
CA ASP A 190 14.32 20.14 64.23
C ASP A 190 14.19 19.07 63.13
N ALA A 191 14.72 17.86 63.37
CA ALA A 191 14.61 16.73 62.47
C ALA A 191 13.15 16.25 62.33
N LEU A 192 12.43 16.16 63.45
CA LEU A 192 11.02 15.74 63.47
C LEU A 192 10.12 16.73 62.72
N LEU A 193 10.36 18.03 62.87
CA LEU A 193 9.63 19.08 62.15
C LEU A 193 9.89 19.03 60.64
N LEU A 194 11.11 18.67 60.21
CA LEU A 194 11.43 18.48 58.79
C LEU A 194 10.76 17.24 58.21
N GLU A 195 10.66 16.15 58.98
CA GLU A 195 9.99 14.92 58.56
C GLU A 195 8.48 15.13 58.34
N GLN A 196 7.81 15.87 59.24
CA GLN A 196 6.41 16.27 59.07
C GLN A 196 6.19 17.14 57.82
N LYS A 197 7.11 18.07 57.54
CA LYS A 197 7.07 18.88 56.30
C LYS A 197 7.22 18.01 55.05
N LEU A 198 8.11 17.02 55.08
CA LEU A 198 8.32 16.07 53.98
C LEU A 198 7.05 15.24 53.70
N GLN A 199 6.38 14.77 54.76
CA GLN A 199 5.12 14.04 54.64
C GLN A 199 3.98 14.90 54.06
N THR A 200 3.93 16.18 54.45
CA THR A 200 2.95 17.15 53.92
C THR A 200 3.18 17.42 52.43
N ILE A 201 4.43 17.65 52.03
CA ILE A 201 4.82 17.88 50.62
C ILE A 201 4.50 16.64 49.77
N ASN A 202 4.84 15.44 50.26
CA ASN A 202 4.50 14.18 49.58
C ASN A 202 2.99 14.01 49.38
N THR A 203 2.20 14.26 50.44
CA THR A 203 0.74 14.13 50.37
C THR A 203 0.14 15.10 49.37
N LYS A 204 0.59 16.36 49.37
CA LYS A 204 0.15 17.39 48.42
C LYS A 204 0.52 17.02 46.99
N TYR A 205 1.75 16.57 46.75
CA TYR A 205 2.23 16.15 45.45
C TYR A 205 1.46 14.94 44.91
N GLU A 206 1.26 13.92 45.75
CA GLU A 206 0.48 12.74 45.39
C GLU A 206 -0.95 13.14 45.00
N THR A 207 -1.58 14.04 45.76
CA THR A 207 -2.95 14.49 45.48
C THR A 207 -3.02 15.27 44.17
N ASN A 208 -2.11 16.23 43.96
CA ASN A 208 -2.05 17.05 42.74
C ASN A 208 -1.79 16.20 41.48
N ILE A 209 -0.78 15.32 41.52
CA ILE A 209 -0.46 14.45 40.38
C ILE A 209 -1.57 13.45 40.12
N LYS A 210 -2.14 12.82 41.16
CA LYS A 210 -3.28 11.88 40.98
C LYS A 210 -4.46 12.60 40.32
N GLY A 211 -4.76 13.84 40.72
CA GLY A 211 -5.80 14.67 40.09
C GLY A 211 -5.51 14.97 38.61
N LEU A 212 -4.31 15.48 38.29
CA LEU A 212 -3.92 15.78 36.90
C LEU A 212 -3.90 14.53 36.01
N GLN A 213 -3.43 13.39 36.54
CA GLN A 213 -3.43 12.11 35.83
C GLN A 213 -4.84 11.57 35.61
N SER A 214 -5.75 11.76 36.56
CA SER A 214 -7.17 11.38 36.41
C SER A 214 -7.81 12.17 35.26
N ASN A 215 -7.65 13.49 35.28
CA ASN A 215 -8.16 14.38 34.23
C ASN A 215 -7.59 14.04 32.85
N TYR A 216 -6.28 13.76 32.77
CA TYR A 216 -5.64 13.31 31.54
C TYR A 216 -6.25 11.98 31.02
N LYS A 217 -6.43 10.98 31.90
CA LYS A 217 -7.00 9.68 31.51
C LYS A 217 -8.42 9.81 30.99
N GLN A 218 -9.25 10.63 31.64
CA GLN A 218 -10.63 10.88 31.20
C GLN A 218 -10.66 11.59 29.84
N LEU A 219 -9.86 12.64 29.66
CA LEU A 219 -9.78 13.38 28.39
C LEU A 219 -9.21 12.51 27.24
N ASP A 220 -8.28 11.59 27.54
CA ASP A 220 -7.74 10.63 26.58
C ASP A 220 -8.79 9.60 26.13
N ARG A 221 -9.59 9.05 27.07
CA ARG A 221 -10.74 8.18 26.74
C ARG A 221 -11.74 8.89 25.84
N TYR A 222 -12.05 10.14 26.16
CA TYR A 222 -12.92 10.99 25.35
C TYR A 222 -12.37 11.22 23.93
N ASN A 223 -11.09 11.58 23.81
CA ASN A 223 -10.46 11.77 22.50
C ASN A 223 -10.46 10.47 21.67
N LYS A 224 -10.29 9.30 22.32
CA LYS A 224 -10.41 7.99 21.66
C LYS A 224 -11.83 7.71 21.19
N LEU A 225 -12.85 8.03 21.98
CA LEU A 225 -14.25 7.89 21.59
C LEU A 225 -14.58 8.77 20.38
N ILE A 226 -14.19 10.05 20.40
CA ILE A 226 -14.37 10.95 19.25
C ILE A 226 -13.69 10.38 18.02
N LYS A 227 -12.41 10.00 18.11
CA LYS A 227 -11.68 9.42 16.98
C LYS A 227 -12.36 8.16 16.46
N SER A 228 -12.90 7.31 17.32
CA SER A 228 -13.66 6.12 16.93
C SER A 228 -14.94 6.48 16.16
N ILE A 229 -15.72 7.48 16.61
CA ILE A 229 -16.91 7.96 15.91
C ILE A 229 -16.53 8.58 14.56
N GLU A 230 -15.51 9.43 14.52
CA GLU A 230 -15.07 10.09 13.28
C GLU A 230 -14.49 9.11 12.24
N ASN A 231 -13.85 8.04 12.70
CA ASN A 231 -13.28 7.00 11.85
C ASN A 231 -14.36 6.03 11.34
N SER A 232 -15.40 5.77 12.12
CA SER A 232 -16.53 4.93 11.73
C SER A 232 -17.59 5.67 10.91
N TYR A 233 -17.63 7.01 11.01
CA TYR A 233 -18.62 7.84 10.35
C TYR A 233 -18.57 7.72 8.83
N TYR A 234 -19.75 7.64 8.24
CA TYR A 234 -19.96 7.40 6.83
C TYR A 234 -21.37 7.81 6.39
N PRO A 235 -21.59 8.26 5.14
CA PRO A 235 -20.61 8.52 4.08
C PRO A 235 -19.78 9.78 4.31
N LYS A 236 -18.48 9.71 4.00
CA LYS A 236 -17.50 10.76 4.24
C LYS A 236 -16.82 11.17 2.94
N VAL A 237 -16.60 12.48 2.78
CA VAL A 237 -15.77 13.03 1.70
C VAL A 237 -14.33 13.11 2.20
N PHE A 238 -13.46 12.26 1.69
CA PHE A 238 -12.04 12.22 2.08
C PHE A 238 -11.21 13.33 1.41
N SER A 239 -11.59 13.70 0.19
CA SER A 239 -10.92 14.72 -0.61
C SER A 239 -11.91 15.83 -0.98
N PRO A 240 -12.16 16.81 -0.09
CA PRO A 240 -13.09 17.89 -0.40
C PRO A 240 -12.58 18.74 -1.56
N PRO A 241 -13.48 19.34 -2.37
CA PRO A 241 -13.10 20.24 -3.45
C PRO A 241 -12.17 21.36 -2.98
N MET A 242 -11.31 21.84 -3.89
CA MET A 242 -10.23 22.81 -3.61
C MET A 242 -9.08 22.31 -2.71
N SER A 243 -9.10 21.06 -2.24
CA SER A 243 -7.94 20.46 -1.58
C SER A 243 -6.90 19.95 -2.59
N SER A 244 -5.64 19.85 -2.17
CA SER A 244 -4.58 19.23 -2.97
C SER A 244 -4.89 17.78 -3.34
N ASN A 245 -5.58 17.06 -2.46
CA ASN A 245 -6.02 15.69 -2.71
C ASN A 245 -7.09 15.61 -3.81
N PHE A 246 -8.02 16.56 -3.83
CA PHE A 246 -9.01 16.64 -4.89
C PHE A 246 -8.36 17.03 -6.22
N GLU A 247 -7.37 17.92 -6.20
CA GLU A 247 -6.59 18.27 -7.40
C GLU A 247 -5.81 17.06 -7.95
N TYR A 248 -5.21 16.24 -7.08
CA TYR A 248 -4.59 14.97 -7.46
C TYR A 248 -5.60 14.05 -8.18
N LEU A 249 -6.78 13.84 -7.59
CA LEU A 249 -7.83 13.01 -8.18
C LEU A 249 -8.29 13.55 -9.54
N LYS A 250 -8.53 14.87 -9.63
CA LYS A 250 -8.92 15.54 -10.87
C LYS A 250 -7.89 15.35 -11.98
N ASN A 251 -6.60 15.50 -11.66
CA ASN A 251 -5.53 15.31 -12.63
C ASN A 251 -5.36 13.85 -13.04
N ALA A 252 -5.45 12.90 -12.11
CA ALA A 252 -5.46 11.47 -12.42
C ALA A 252 -6.65 11.10 -13.34
N PHE A 253 -7.85 11.54 -13.00
CA PHE A 253 -9.06 11.31 -13.81
C PHE A 253 -8.90 11.90 -15.20
N ARG A 254 -8.37 13.12 -15.31
CA ARG A 254 -8.13 13.76 -16.60
C ARG A 254 -7.16 12.96 -17.46
N ILE A 255 -5.99 12.61 -16.91
CA ILE A 255 -4.93 11.91 -17.66
C ILE A 255 -5.48 10.62 -18.28
N ILE A 256 -6.19 9.82 -17.50
CA ILE A 256 -6.72 8.53 -17.94
C ILE A 256 -7.93 8.71 -18.84
N SER A 257 -8.91 9.51 -18.44
CA SER A 257 -10.12 9.75 -19.21
C SER A 257 -9.82 10.35 -20.58
N MET A 258 -8.83 11.22 -20.70
CA MET A 258 -8.43 11.85 -21.97
C MET A 258 -7.36 11.03 -22.71
N LYS A 259 -6.87 9.93 -22.14
CA LYS A 259 -5.75 9.13 -22.66
C LYS A 259 -4.50 9.99 -22.95
N GLU A 260 -4.17 10.95 -22.09
CA GLU A 260 -3.11 11.95 -22.31
C GLU A 260 -1.69 11.42 -22.08
N ALA A 261 -1.53 10.22 -21.50
CA ALA A 261 -0.25 9.71 -21.05
C ALA A 261 0.02 8.28 -21.48
N ILE A 262 1.29 8.01 -21.75
CA ILE A 262 1.83 6.64 -21.74
C ILE A 262 1.96 6.21 -20.29
N LEU A 263 1.41 5.04 -19.98
CA LEU A 263 1.32 4.51 -18.63
C LEU A 263 2.27 3.33 -18.50
N PHE A 264 3.20 3.43 -17.57
CA PHE A 264 4.21 2.42 -17.27
C PHE A 264 3.93 1.86 -15.88
N SER A 265 3.19 0.75 -15.82
CA SER A 265 2.87 0.05 -14.58
C SER A 265 4.02 -0.86 -14.16
N ILE A 266 4.37 -0.83 -12.88
CA ILE A 266 5.40 -1.68 -12.31
C ILE A 266 4.96 -2.25 -10.96
N ASP A 267 5.38 -3.49 -10.71
CA ASP A 267 5.27 -4.19 -9.43
C ASP A 267 6.53 -5.05 -9.24
N ILE A 268 7.11 -5.05 -8.04
CA ILE A 268 8.32 -5.83 -7.72
C ILE A 268 8.04 -6.71 -6.51
N GLU A 269 8.28 -8.01 -6.67
CA GLU A 269 8.17 -8.96 -5.57
C GLU A 269 9.55 -9.29 -5.00
N ALA A 270 9.65 -9.20 -3.68
CA ALA A 270 10.85 -9.51 -2.92
C ALA A 270 10.64 -10.69 -1.97
N PHE A 271 11.74 -11.29 -1.53
CA PHE A 271 11.67 -12.42 -0.62
C PHE A 271 11.20 -12.00 0.78
N GLU A 272 10.15 -12.64 1.29
CA GLU A 272 9.44 -12.25 2.52
C GLU A 272 10.31 -12.28 3.79
N MET A 273 11.43 -13.02 3.77
CA MET A 273 12.37 -13.10 4.90
C MET A 273 13.54 -12.11 4.77
N GLN A 274 13.78 -11.56 3.57
CA GLN A 274 14.83 -10.61 3.27
C GLN A 274 14.44 -9.77 2.06
N ASN A 275 13.87 -8.59 2.32
CA ASN A 275 13.26 -7.71 1.32
C ASN A 275 14.26 -7.11 0.30
N ASP A 276 15.56 -7.29 0.53
CA ASP A 276 16.64 -6.87 -0.36
C ASP A 276 16.87 -7.88 -1.51
N ILE A 277 16.30 -9.09 -1.41
CA ILE A 277 16.37 -10.10 -2.47
C ILE A 277 15.14 -10.00 -3.36
N ILE A 278 15.31 -9.41 -4.54
CA ILE A 278 14.27 -9.32 -5.56
C ILE A 278 14.09 -10.69 -6.23
N THR A 279 12.84 -11.09 -6.41
CA THR A 279 12.46 -12.39 -6.97
C THR A 279 11.80 -12.28 -8.34
N GLU A 280 10.94 -11.28 -8.52
CA GLU A 280 10.16 -11.06 -9.74
C GLU A 280 9.99 -9.55 -9.99
N ILE A 281 9.88 -9.18 -11.25
CA ILE A 281 9.56 -7.82 -11.68
C ILE A 281 8.46 -7.92 -12.73
N GLY A 282 7.34 -7.26 -12.46
CA GLY A 282 6.20 -7.14 -13.36
C GLY A 282 6.16 -5.77 -14.01
N ILE A 283 5.88 -5.76 -15.31
CA ILE A 283 5.73 -4.52 -16.08
C ILE A 283 4.50 -4.65 -16.97
N SER A 284 3.64 -3.65 -16.97
CA SER A 284 2.52 -3.54 -17.90
C SER A 284 2.48 -2.13 -18.46
N ILE A 285 2.47 -2.00 -19.79
CA ILE A 285 2.56 -0.72 -20.48
C ILE A 285 1.31 -0.53 -21.32
N TYR A 286 0.65 0.62 -21.12
CA TYR A 286 -0.40 1.11 -22.00
C TYR A 286 0.11 2.35 -22.74
N ASP A 287 0.24 2.21 -24.05
CA ASP A 287 0.60 3.30 -24.94
C ASP A 287 -0.64 3.74 -25.74
N PRO A 288 -1.18 4.95 -25.49
CA PRO A 288 -2.33 5.45 -26.25
C PRO A 288 -2.09 5.48 -27.77
N ARG A 289 -0.84 5.61 -28.22
CA ARG A 289 -0.48 5.68 -29.65
C ARG A 289 -0.74 4.36 -30.37
N GLU A 290 -0.56 3.25 -29.67
CA GLU A 290 -0.92 1.89 -30.14
C GLU A 290 -2.44 1.63 -30.04
N ASN A 291 -3.19 2.53 -29.40
CA ASN A 291 -4.55 2.30 -28.89
C ASN A 291 -5.58 3.35 -29.35
N LEU A 292 -5.28 4.10 -30.41
CA LEU A 292 -6.16 5.14 -30.95
C LEU A 292 -7.48 4.56 -31.47
N ASP A 293 -7.38 3.52 -32.31
CA ASP A 293 -8.53 2.91 -33.00
C ASP A 293 -8.86 1.49 -32.51
N SER A 294 -8.15 1.00 -31.50
CA SER A 294 -8.39 -0.35 -30.99
C SER A 294 -9.68 -0.43 -30.17
N VAL A 295 -10.52 -1.42 -30.49
CA VAL A 295 -11.74 -1.72 -29.72
C VAL A 295 -11.40 -2.24 -28.33
N MET A 296 -10.33 -3.04 -28.23
CA MET A 296 -9.82 -3.57 -26.97
C MET A 296 -8.46 -2.96 -26.67
N PRO A 297 -8.21 -2.47 -25.44
CA PRO A 297 -6.91 -1.91 -25.10
C PRO A 297 -5.82 -2.98 -25.22
N ILE A 298 -4.77 -2.64 -25.95
CA ILE A 298 -3.55 -3.42 -26.12
C ILE A 298 -2.58 -2.99 -25.03
N PHE A 299 -2.10 -3.97 -24.28
CA PHE A 299 -1.07 -3.79 -23.25
C PHE A 299 0.18 -4.58 -23.64
N LYS A 300 1.36 -4.01 -23.38
CA LYS A 300 2.62 -4.76 -23.42
C LYS A 300 2.93 -5.22 -22.00
N ASN A 301 2.85 -6.53 -21.78
CA ASN A 301 3.03 -7.12 -20.45
C ASN A 301 4.32 -7.94 -20.43
N TYR A 302 5.08 -7.79 -19.35
CA TYR A 302 6.31 -8.54 -19.11
C TYR A 302 6.30 -9.03 -17.66
N HIS A 303 6.67 -10.29 -17.50
CA HIS A 303 6.96 -10.87 -16.21
C HIS A 303 8.39 -11.38 -16.23
N ILE A 304 9.26 -10.76 -15.43
CA ILE A 304 10.68 -11.09 -15.36
C ILE A 304 10.94 -11.80 -14.04
N VAL A 305 11.44 -13.03 -14.13
CA VAL A 305 11.88 -13.82 -12.98
C VAL A 305 13.39 -13.73 -12.87
N ILE A 306 13.88 -13.33 -11.70
CA ILE A 306 15.32 -13.16 -11.46
C ILE A 306 15.99 -14.54 -11.33
N LYS A 307 16.96 -14.81 -12.20
CA LYS A 307 17.66 -16.10 -12.32
C LYS A 307 18.38 -16.49 -11.03
N GLU A 308 19.02 -15.53 -10.38
CA GLU A 308 19.79 -15.74 -9.15
C GLU A 308 18.90 -16.19 -7.99
N SER A 309 17.65 -15.72 -7.94
CA SER A 309 16.66 -16.04 -6.90
C SER A 309 15.56 -16.99 -7.39
N LEU A 310 15.79 -17.71 -8.49
CA LEU A 310 14.80 -18.63 -9.08
C LEU A 310 14.34 -19.73 -8.11
N HIS A 311 15.26 -20.20 -7.26
CA HIS A 311 15.05 -21.24 -6.25
C HIS A 311 14.40 -20.71 -4.95
N ILE A 312 14.29 -19.39 -4.80
CA ILE A 312 13.72 -18.74 -3.62
C ILE A 312 12.23 -18.54 -3.86
N ARG A 313 11.40 -19.02 -2.92
CA ARG A 313 9.93 -18.97 -2.97
C ARG A 313 9.36 -18.42 -1.68
N ASN A 314 8.39 -17.51 -1.80
CA ASN A 314 7.57 -17.06 -0.68
C ASN A 314 6.56 -18.17 -0.34
N SER A 315 6.33 -18.45 0.94
CA SER A 315 5.34 -19.49 1.30
C SER A 315 4.77 -19.34 2.70
N LYS A 316 5.40 -18.53 3.56
CA LYS A 316 5.05 -18.44 4.97
C LYS A 316 3.98 -17.38 5.23
N TYR A 317 4.09 -16.22 4.60
CA TYR A 317 3.18 -15.08 4.78
C TYR A 317 2.49 -14.71 3.46
N ILE A 318 3.15 -14.94 2.33
CA ILE A 318 2.64 -14.65 0.98
C ILE A 318 2.52 -15.98 0.21
N CYS A 319 1.46 -16.11 -0.59
CA CYS A 319 1.26 -17.28 -1.44
C CYS A 319 2.25 -17.27 -2.62
N ASP A 320 2.85 -18.42 -2.95
CA ASP A 320 3.71 -18.56 -4.13
C ASP A 320 2.88 -18.68 -5.42
N TYR A 321 2.78 -17.59 -6.17
CA TYR A 321 2.17 -17.58 -7.50
C TYR A 321 3.16 -17.21 -8.61
N LYS A 322 4.47 -17.31 -8.32
CA LYS A 322 5.57 -16.96 -9.23
C LYS A 322 5.47 -17.60 -10.62
N ASP A 323 5.03 -18.84 -10.69
CA ASP A 323 4.92 -19.58 -11.97
C ASP A 323 3.54 -19.43 -12.66
N CYS A 324 2.63 -18.63 -12.09
CA CYS A 324 1.23 -18.50 -12.53
C CYS A 324 0.98 -17.21 -13.32
N TYR A 325 1.90 -16.85 -14.22
CA TYR A 325 1.73 -15.67 -15.08
C TYR A 325 0.64 -15.90 -16.14
N LEU A 326 -0.31 -14.96 -16.24
CA LEU A 326 -1.52 -15.12 -17.07
C LEU A 326 -1.38 -14.63 -18.50
N LEU A 327 -0.49 -13.67 -18.75
CA LEU A 327 -0.54 -12.84 -19.96
C LEU A 327 0.48 -13.25 -21.02
N ASN A 328 1.44 -14.11 -20.67
CA ASN A 328 2.37 -14.78 -21.59
C ASN A 328 3.27 -15.78 -20.83
N GLU A 329 4.43 -16.10 -21.42
CA GLU A 329 5.56 -16.74 -20.77
C GLU A 329 6.33 -15.78 -19.84
N SER A 330 6.84 -16.33 -18.73
CA SER A 330 7.73 -15.60 -17.84
C SER A 330 9.16 -15.60 -18.40
N ILE A 331 9.81 -14.45 -18.39
CA ILE A 331 11.17 -14.27 -18.90
C ILE A 331 12.14 -14.47 -17.75
N VAL A 332 13.05 -15.44 -17.86
CA VAL A 332 14.09 -15.66 -16.85
C VAL A 332 15.36 -14.90 -17.26
N LEU A 333 15.71 -13.86 -16.52
CA LEU A 333 16.90 -13.04 -16.75
C LEU A 333 17.77 -12.98 -15.49
N THR A 334 19.07 -12.76 -15.65
CA THR A 334 19.90 -12.35 -14.51
C THR A 334 19.42 -10.99 -14.00
N LEU A 335 19.69 -10.65 -12.73
CA LEU A 335 19.35 -9.33 -12.20
C LEU A 335 19.93 -8.21 -13.08
N LYS A 336 21.17 -8.39 -13.56
CA LYS A 336 21.82 -7.45 -14.47
C LYS A 336 21.09 -7.27 -15.79
N GLU A 337 20.72 -8.37 -16.48
CA GLU A 337 20.00 -8.26 -17.75
C GLU A 337 18.57 -7.75 -17.54
N SER A 338 17.97 -8.02 -16.38
CA SER A 338 16.68 -7.44 -16.00
C SER A 338 16.75 -5.92 -15.91
N ILE A 339 17.79 -5.37 -15.29
CA ILE A 339 18.05 -3.92 -15.22
C ILE A 339 18.24 -3.33 -16.62
N ASN A 340 19.05 -3.97 -17.49
CA ASN A 340 19.23 -3.53 -18.88
C ASN A 340 17.91 -3.50 -19.65
N PHE A 341 17.10 -4.56 -19.49
CA PHE A 341 15.79 -4.68 -20.13
C PHE A 341 14.85 -3.55 -19.69
N ILE A 342 14.76 -3.30 -18.38
CA ILE A 342 13.95 -2.22 -17.81
C ILE A 342 14.44 -0.85 -18.29
N GLN A 343 15.75 -0.63 -18.30
CA GLN A 343 16.33 0.62 -18.79
C GLN A 343 15.98 0.87 -20.25
N ASN A 344 16.03 -0.15 -21.11
CA ASN A 344 15.64 -0.01 -22.52
C ASN A 344 14.16 0.34 -22.67
N LEU A 345 13.28 -0.24 -21.84
CA LEU A 345 11.86 0.12 -21.83
C LEU A 345 11.64 1.55 -21.36
N ILE A 346 12.33 2.00 -20.30
CA ILE A 346 12.25 3.38 -19.80
C ILE A 346 12.78 4.36 -20.86
N ASP A 347 13.91 4.06 -21.48
CA ASP A 347 14.50 4.87 -22.54
C ASP A 347 13.54 5.00 -23.73
N PHE A 348 12.79 3.94 -24.04
CA PHE A 348 11.80 3.99 -25.11
C PHE A 348 10.53 4.76 -24.70
N TYR A 349 9.88 4.32 -23.63
CA TYR A 349 8.54 4.76 -23.24
C TYR A 349 8.50 5.99 -22.34
N MET A 350 9.63 6.44 -21.79
CA MET A 350 9.65 7.58 -20.86
C MET A 350 10.51 8.74 -21.36
N ILE A 351 11.33 8.53 -22.39
CA ILE A 351 12.16 9.58 -23.00
C ILE A 351 11.60 9.94 -24.39
N PRO A 352 11.05 11.15 -24.55
CA PRO A 352 10.57 11.59 -25.86
C PRO A 352 11.75 11.86 -26.81
N GLN A 353 11.62 11.48 -28.07
CA GLN A 353 12.67 11.69 -29.09
C GLN A 353 12.27 12.60 -30.26
N THR A 354 10.97 12.73 -30.55
CA THR A 354 10.44 13.56 -31.66
C THR A 354 9.54 14.67 -31.13
N GLN A 355 9.12 15.60 -32.00
CA GLN A 355 8.21 16.68 -31.61
C GLN A 355 6.82 16.16 -31.26
N GLU A 356 6.35 15.15 -31.99
CA GLU A 356 5.09 14.48 -31.77
C GLU A 356 5.13 13.69 -30.45
N ASP A 357 6.24 13.01 -30.16
CA ASP A 357 6.46 12.24 -28.93
C ASP A 357 6.49 13.12 -27.66
N LEU A 358 6.89 14.40 -27.80
CA LEU A 358 6.86 15.43 -26.75
C LEU A 358 5.44 15.88 -26.38
N THR A 359 4.44 15.60 -27.21
CA THR A 359 3.03 15.96 -26.94
C THR A 359 2.35 15.00 -25.96
N TRP A 360 2.98 13.87 -25.62
CA TRP A 360 2.46 12.87 -24.69
C TRP A 360 3.04 13.03 -23.29
N LYS A 361 2.18 12.94 -22.27
CA LYS A 361 2.61 12.84 -20.87
C LYS A 361 3.17 11.44 -20.58
N ARG A 362 3.94 11.32 -19.50
CA ARG A 362 4.54 10.06 -19.04
C ARG A 362 4.17 9.82 -17.58
N SER A 363 3.61 8.64 -17.30
CA SER A 363 3.17 8.28 -15.95
C SER A 363 3.68 6.92 -15.54
N ILE A 364 4.30 6.82 -14.37
CA ILE A 364 4.52 5.56 -13.68
C ILE A 364 3.24 5.23 -12.92
N VAL A 365 2.84 3.97 -12.97
CA VAL A 365 1.64 3.45 -12.33
C VAL A 365 2.03 2.31 -11.39
N GLY A 366 1.34 2.20 -10.27
CA GLY A 366 1.46 1.03 -9.42
C GLY A 366 0.51 1.09 -8.22
N HIS A 367 0.70 0.19 -7.29
CA HIS A 367 -0.11 0.07 -6.07
C HIS A 367 0.82 0.19 -4.86
N ASN A 368 0.83 1.35 -4.20
CA ASN A 368 1.91 1.72 -3.25
C ASN A 368 3.31 1.77 -3.91
N VAL A 369 3.37 2.32 -5.13
CA VAL A 369 4.49 2.20 -6.11
C VAL A 369 5.78 2.91 -5.70
N LYS A 370 5.74 3.72 -4.64
CA LYS A 370 6.92 4.44 -4.17
C LYS A 370 8.04 3.48 -3.77
N GLN A 371 7.70 2.32 -3.23
CA GLN A 371 8.67 1.31 -2.85
C GLN A 371 9.33 0.69 -4.09
N ASP A 372 8.55 0.36 -5.11
CA ASP A 372 9.05 -0.20 -6.37
C ASP A 372 10.00 0.75 -7.10
N ILE A 373 9.65 2.05 -7.12
CA ILE A 373 10.52 3.08 -7.70
C ILE A 373 11.85 3.17 -6.94
N ASN A 374 11.82 3.10 -5.61
CA ASN A 374 13.05 3.12 -4.81
C ASN A 374 13.92 1.90 -5.11
N TRP A 375 13.33 0.70 -5.19
CA TRP A 375 14.07 -0.51 -5.56
C TRP A 375 14.72 -0.38 -6.95
N LEU A 376 14.02 0.15 -7.94
CA LEU A 376 14.62 0.39 -9.26
C LEU A 376 15.80 1.37 -9.19
N LEU A 377 15.67 2.46 -8.44
CA LEU A 377 16.74 3.44 -8.25
C LEU A 377 17.95 2.81 -7.56
N ASP A 378 17.73 2.00 -6.52
CA ASP A 378 18.77 1.30 -5.78
C ASP A 378 19.50 0.26 -6.66
N LEU A 379 18.78 -0.37 -7.60
CA LEU A 379 19.34 -1.25 -8.62
C LEU A 379 20.10 -0.50 -9.73
N GLY A 380 20.04 0.83 -9.78
CA GLY A 380 20.77 1.66 -10.74
C GLY A 380 20.00 1.99 -12.03
N VAL A 381 18.68 1.73 -12.07
CA VAL A 381 17.83 2.19 -13.17
C VAL A 381 17.73 3.72 -13.15
N LYS A 382 17.92 4.34 -14.31
CA LYS A 382 17.94 5.80 -14.46
C LYS A 382 16.65 6.27 -15.13
N PHE A 383 15.90 7.10 -14.41
CA PHE A 383 14.77 7.84 -14.96
C PHE A 383 15.24 9.14 -15.63
N PRO A 384 14.57 9.63 -16.70
CA PRO A 384 15.00 10.79 -17.48
C PRO A 384 14.88 12.14 -16.78
N THR A 385 14.33 12.18 -15.57
CA THR A 385 14.16 13.42 -14.81
C THR A 385 14.61 13.21 -13.38
N GLU A 386 15.28 14.20 -12.79
CA GLU A 386 15.64 14.19 -11.36
C GLU A 386 14.42 14.31 -10.44
N LYS A 387 13.25 14.73 -10.97
CA LYS A 387 12.02 14.95 -10.19
C LYS A 387 10.87 14.09 -10.69
N ILE A 388 10.67 12.97 -10.01
CA ILE A 388 9.46 12.15 -10.12
C ILE A 388 8.33 12.83 -9.34
N ASN A 389 7.20 13.11 -9.99
CA ASN A 389 6.10 13.89 -9.44
C ASN A 389 4.97 13.01 -8.90
N PHE A 390 4.97 12.81 -7.57
CA PHE A 390 3.96 12.03 -6.85
C PHE A 390 2.66 12.78 -6.54
N ASP A 391 2.62 14.09 -6.78
CA ASP A 391 1.50 14.95 -6.38
C ASP A 391 0.61 15.36 -7.56
N LEU A 392 1.00 15.02 -8.80
CA LEU A 392 0.27 15.41 -10.02
C LEU A 392 0.01 16.92 -10.07
N THR A 393 0.96 17.73 -9.61
CA THR A 393 0.89 19.20 -9.67
C THR A 393 1.98 19.80 -10.56
N GLY A 394 1.83 21.08 -10.93
CA GLY A 394 2.83 21.78 -11.74
C GLY A 394 2.83 21.34 -13.21
N ASN A 395 4.00 21.39 -13.85
CA ASN A 395 4.12 21.06 -15.27
C ASN A 395 4.21 19.53 -15.49
N LEU A 396 3.05 18.92 -15.77
CA LEU A 396 2.91 17.47 -15.99
C LEU A 396 3.47 16.98 -17.35
N MET A 397 3.81 17.89 -18.28
CA MET A 397 4.42 17.53 -19.57
C MET A 397 5.93 17.29 -19.44
N LYS A 398 6.60 18.05 -18.55
CA LYS A 398 8.06 17.97 -18.38
C LYS A 398 8.53 16.93 -17.37
N ASN A 399 7.65 16.53 -16.45
CA ASN A 399 7.99 15.62 -15.37
C ASN A 399 7.35 14.25 -15.60
N ILE A 400 8.02 13.19 -15.17
CA ILE A 400 7.35 11.89 -15.01
C ILE A 400 6.41 11.99 -13.82
N THR A 401 5.14 11.69 -14.06
CA THR A 401 4.11 11.67 -13.02
C THR A 401 3.96 10.28 -12.42
N VAL A 402 3.47 10.20 -11.18
CA VAL A 402 3.18 8.92 -10.52
C VAL A 402 1.72 8.86 -10.14
N ILE A 403 1.04 7.84 -10.66
CA ILE A 403 -0.36 7.57 -10.39
C ILE A 403 -0.47 6.28 -9.59
N ASP A 404 -0.79 6.42 -8.30
CA ASP A 404 -0.85 5.31 -7.37
C ASP A 404 -2.31 4.92 -7.11
N THR A 405 -2.68 3.69 -7.46
CA THR A 405 -4.05 3.20 -7.35
C THR A 405 -4.51 3.08 -5.90
N GLU A 406 -3.61 2.75 -4.97
CA GLU A 406 -3.90 2.72 -3.54
C GLU A 406 -4.16 4.13 -3.02
N LYS A 407 -3.33 5.10 -3.43
CA LYS A 407 -3.53 6.52 -3.09
C LYS A 407 -4.89 7.01 -3.61
N ILE A 408 -5.24 6.74 -4.87
CA ILE A 408 -6.54 7.12 -5.44
C ILE A 408 -7.67 6.53 -4.58
N HIS A 409 -7.64 5.23 -4.29
CA HIS A 409 -8.65 4.59 -3.46
C HIS A 409 -8.77 5.24 -2.07
N LYS A 410 -7.63 5.49 -1.40
CA LYS A 410 -7.59 6.16 -0.09
C LYS A 410 -8.18 7.57 -0.13
N LEU A 411 -7.92 8.31 -1.20
CA LEU A 411 -8.46 9.65 -1.39
C LEU A 411 -9.96 9.66 -1.72
N LEU A 412 -10.50 8.57 -2.24
CA LEU A 412 -11.93 8.41 -2.54
C LEU A 412 -12.72 7.87 -1.34
N TYR A 413 -12.24 6.80 -0.71
CA TYR A 413 -13.01 5.98 0.23
C TYR A 413 -12.31 5.71 1.57
N GLY A 414 -11.10 6.25 1.76
CA GLY A 414 -10.30 6.04 2.97
C GLY A 414 -9.47 4.76 2.94
N GLU A 415 -8.87 4.42 4.09
CA GLU A 415 -7.91 3.31 4.21
C GLU A 415 -8.55 1.91 4.23
N ILE A 416 -9.88 1.83 4.28
CA ILE A 416 -10.57 0.54 4.31
C ILE A 416 -10.52 -0.12 2.92
N TYR A 417 -10.35 -1.44 2.90
CA TYR A 417 -10.48 -2.24 1.67
C TYR A 417 -9.49 -1.80 0.57
N SER A 418 -8.27 -1.37 0.94
CA SER A 418 -7.30 -0.72 0.04
C SER A 418 -6.30 -1.65 -0.64
N ASN A 419 -6.27 -2.95 -0.34
CA ASN A 419 -5.34 -3.84 -1.03
C ASN A 419 -5.80 -4.11 -2.47
N LEU A 420 -4.85 -4.41 -3.37
CA LEU A 420 -5.11 -4.58 -4.79
C LEU A 420 -6.27 -5.55 -5.07
N GLY A 421 -6.22 -6.78 -4.55
CA GLY A 421 -7.28 -7.78 -4.77
C GLY A 421 -8.66 -7.33 -4.28
N LYS A 422 -8.74 -6.67 -3.13
CA LYS A 422 -9.98 -6.09 -2.61
C LYS A 422 -10.50 -5.00 -3.53
N ILE A 423 -9.65 -4.06 -3.94
CA ILE A 423 -10.08 -3.01 -4.88
C ILE A 423 -10.53 -3.65 -6.20
N LEU A 424 -9.80 -4.60 -6.78
CA LEU A 424 -10.24 -5.30 -7.99
C LEU A 424 -11.63 -5.94 -7.83
N LYS A 425 -11.92 -6.56 -6.67
CA LYS A 425 -13.27 -7.06 -6.34
C LYS A 425 -14.32 -5.94 -6.29
N LEU A 426 -14.02 -4.80 -5.63
CA LEU A 426 -14.93 -3.65 -5.56
C LEU A 426 -15.34 -3.14 -6.95
N TYR A 427 -14.39 -3.13 -7.88
CA TYR A 427 -14.58 -2.67 -9.25
C TYR A 427 -15.08 -3.76 -10.20
N GLU A 428 -15.26 -4.99 -9.70
CA GLU A 428 -15.68 -6.18 -10.46
C GLU A 428 -14.74 -6.50 -11.62
N ILE A 429 -13.43 -6.34 -11.40
CA ILE A 429 -12.40 -6.72 -12.35
C ILE A 429 -11.99 -8.18 -12.06
N PRO A 430 -12.24 -9.12 -12.99
CA PRO A 430 -11.80 -10.50 -12.82
C PRO A 430 -10.27 -10.57 -12.78
N HIS A 431 -9.73 -11.26 -11.78
CA HIS A 431 -8.31 -11.39 -11.52
C HIS A 431 -8.00 -12.75 -10.89
N SER A 432 -6.78 -13.24 -11.04
CA SER A 432 -6.31 -14.47 -10.40
C SER A 432 -4.80 -14.39 -10.22
N PHE A 433 -4.26 -15.21 -9.33
CA PHE A 433 -2.82 -15.35 -9.12
C PHE A 433 -2.13 -13.99 -8.85
N LEU A 434 -2.71 -13.20 -7.94
CA LEU A 434 -2.02 -12.06 -7.33
C LEU A 434 -0.80 -12.57 -6.54
N HIS A 435 0.21 -11.74 -6.29
CA HIS A 435 1.57 -12.13 -5.89
C HIS A 435 2.37 -12.83 -6.99
N ASN A 436 1.95 -12.60 -8.25
CA ASN A 436 2.80 -12.73 -9.40
C ASN A 436 2.99 -11.31 -9.92
N ALA A 437 4.22 -10.80 -9.88
CA ALA A 437 4.48 -9.38 -10.15
C ALA A 437 3.94 -8.96 -11.52
N GLY A 438 4.05 -9.82 -12.54
CA GLY A 438 3.54 -9.56 -13.89
C GLY A 438 2.02 -9.41 -13.95
N ASN A 439 1.28 -10.25 -13.23
CA ASN A 439 -0.17 -10.13 -13.11
C ASN A 439 -0.56 -8.88 -12.32
N ASP A 440 0.13 -8.59 -11.21
CA ASP A 440 -0.17 -7.46 -10.35
C ASP A 440 0.07 -6.12 -11.05
N ALA A 441 1.14 -5.99 -11.82
CA ALA A 441 1.39 -4.83 -12.67
C ALA A 441 0.28 -4.61 -13.71
N PHE A 442 -0.21 -5.69 -14.34
CA PHE A 442 -1.31 -5.62 -15.30
C PHE A 442 -2.64 -5.26 -14.66
N PHE A 443 -3.06 -5.97 -13.61
CA PHE A 443 -4.33 -5.69 -12.95
C PHE A 443 -4.34 -4.31 -12.29
N THR A 444 -3.19 -3.82 -11.82
CA THR A 444 -3.06 -2.44 -11.33
C THR A 444 -3.31 -1.42 -12.44
N LEU A 445 -2.79 -1.67 -13.65
CA LEU A 445 -3.02 -0.79 -14.78
C LEU A 445 -4.47 -0.83 -15.26
N GLU A 446 -5.06 -2.03 -15.36
CA GLU A 446 -6.47 -2.22 -15.70
C GLU A 446 -7.39 -1.53 -14.68
N LEU A 447 -7.09 -1.70 -13.39
CA LEU A 447 -7.78 -1.01 -12.30
C LEU A 447 -7.70 0.50 -12.48
N LEU A 448 -6.52 1.04 -12.79
CA LEU A 448 -6.34 2.46 -13.01
C LEU A 448 -7.24 2.98 -14.16
N MET A 449 -7.32 2.23 -15.25
CA MET A 449 -8.15 2.57 -16.40
C MET A 449 -9.63 2.64 -16.02
N VAL A 450 -10.12 1.73 -15.17
CA VAL A 450 -11.52 1.71 -14.71
C VAL A 450 -11.79 2.79 -13.66
N ILE A 451 -10.93 2.94 -12.65
CA ILE A 451 -11.15 3.88 -11.53
C ILE A 451 -11.11 5.34 -11.98
N CYS A 452 -10.33 5.67 -13.01
CA CYS A 452 -10.15 7.06 -13.45
C CYS A 452 -10.96 7.44 -14.69
N ASP A 453 -11.60 6.50 -15.40
CA ASP A 453 -12.47 6.84 -16.53
C ASP A 453 -13.83 7.37 -16.05
N PHE A 454 -14.11 8.65 -16.35
CA PHE A 454 -15.32 9.32 -15.86
C PHE A 454 -16.63 8.69 -16.35
N LYS A 455 -16.65 7.99 -17.49
CA LYS A 455 -17.85 7.32 -17.98
C LYS A 455 -18.10 6.05 -17.19
N GLN A 456 -17.05 5.25 -16.96
CA GLN A 456 -17.11 4.08 -16.10
C GLN A 456 -17.53 4.45 -14.67
N ARG A 457 -16.98 5.53 -14.12
CA ARG A 457 -17.36 6.05 -12.80
C ARG A 457 -18.85 6.39 -12.70
N LYS A 458 -19.42 7.03 -13.73
CA LYS A 458 -20.86 7.31 -13.81
C LYS A 458 -21.69 6.03 -13.89
N ILE A 459 -21.34 5.11 -14.77
CA ILE A 459 -22.08 3.85 -14.98
C ILE A 459 -22.11 3.01 -13.70
N LYS A 460 -20.95 2.86 -13.04
CA LYS A 460 -20.81 2.09 -11.80
C LYS A 460 -21.19 2.87 -10.53
N ARG A 461 -21.69 4.10 -10.66
CA ARG A 461 -22.09 4.99 -9.56
C ARG A 461 -21.00 5.20 -8.50
N LEU A 462 -19.74 5.27 -8.93
CA LEU A 462 -18.57 5.30 -8.04
C LEU A 462 -18.44 6.60 -7.24
N ASP A 463 -19.05 7.68 -7.73
CA ASP A 463 -19.05 8.99 -7.07
C ASP A 463 -20.21 9.17 -6.08
N ASP A 464 -21.16 8.23 -6.07
CA ASP A 464 -22.15 8.09 -5.01
C ASP A 464 -21.45 7.44 -3.80
N LEU A 465 -20.97 8.30 -2.91
CA LEU A 465 -20.19 7.88 -1.74
C LEU A 465 -20.99 6.98 -0.82
N LYS A 466 -22.33 7.12 -0.75
CA LYS A 466 -23.22 6.27 0.05
C LYS A 466 -23.41 4.90 -0.60
N TYR A 467 -23.59 4.85 -1.91
CA TYR A 467 -23.69 3.58 -2.60
C TYR A 467 -22.38 2.79 -2.53
N THR A 468 -21.26 3.43 -2.85
CA THR A 468 -19.96 2.74 -2.98
C THR A 468 -19.43 2.26 -1.64
N GLY A 469 -19.58 3.04 -0.57
CA GLY A 469 -19.15 2.56 0.75
C GLY A 469 -20.10 1.57 1.41
N ASP A 470 -21.41 1.58 1.11
CA ASP A 470 -22.31 0.48 1.49
C ASP A 470 -21.82 -0.81 0.81
N LYS A 471 -21.45 -0.75 -0.48
CA LYS A 471 -20.82 -1.88 -1.21
C LYS A 471 -19.50 -2.33 -0.56
N ILE A 472 -18.61 -1.42 -0.19
CA ILE A 472 -17.35 -1.76 0.49
C ILE A 472 -17.61 -2.52 1.79
N ARG A 473 -18.58 -2.09 2.61
CA ARG A 473 -18.91 -2.77 3.88
C ARG A 473 -19.44 -4.17 3.66
N ILE A 474 -20.35 -4.33 2.70
CA ILE A 474 -20.85 -5.65 2.31
C ILE A 474 -19.69 -6.56 1.90
N LEU A 475 -18.73 -6.06 1.11
CA LEU A 475 -17.57 -6.85 0.71
C LEU A 475 -16.65 -7.19 1.88
N ILE A 476 -16.46 -6.29 2.84
CA ILE A 476 -15.71 -6.56 4.08
C ILE A 476 -16.39 -7.67 4.88
N GLU A 477 -17.71 -7.63 5.05
CA GLU A 477 -18.47 -8.69 5.74
C GLU A 477 -18.35 -10.05 5.03
N ARG A 478 -18.16 -10.03 3.71
CA ARG A 478 -17.99 -11.22 2.87
C ARG A 478 -16.55 -11.70 2.75
N ASP A 479 -15.55 -10.96 3.23
CA ASP A 479 -14.15 -11.40 3.16
C ASP A 479 -13.92 -12.70 3.97
N ASP A 480 -14.75 -12.94 4.99
CA ASP A 480 -14.75 -14.15 5.82
C ASP A 480 -15.38 -15.37 5.11
N GLU A 481 -16.02 -15.18 3.96
CA GLU A 481 -16.53 -16.30 3.15
C GLU A 481 -15.35 -17.15 2.65
N PRO A 482 -15.45 -18.49 2.65
CA PRO A 482 -14.38 -19.37 2.21
C PRO A 482 -14.03 -19.09 0.74
N GLN A 483 -12.92 -18.41 0.53
CA GLN A 483 -12.37 -18.16 -0.81
C GLN A 483 -11.69 -19.43 -1.31
N ILE A 484 -12.02 -19.84 -2.53
CA ILE A 484 -11.36 -21.00 -3.11
C ILE A 484 -10.58 -20.56 -4.31
N LEU A 485 -9.28 -20.72 -4.15
CA LEU A 485 -8.36 -20.57 -5.24
C LEU A 485 -8.40 -21.87 -6.03
N PRO A 486 -8.49 -21.83 -7.38
CA PRO A 486 -8.20 -23.02 -8.16
C PRO A 486 -6.84 -23.54 -7.69
N MET A 487 -6.84 -24.75 -7.15
CA MET A 487 -5.65 -25.40 -6.60
C MET A 487 -4.53 -25.29 -7.62
N SER A 488 -3.29 -24.97 -7.19
CA SER A 488 -2.17 -24.85 -8.14
C SER A 488 -2.15 -26.11 -9.01
N TYR A 489 -2.00 -25.95 -10.33
CA TYR A 489 -2.15 -27.09 -11.26
C TYR A 489 -1.29 -28.29 -10.83
N ILE A 490 -0.09 -28.04 -10.29
CA ILE A 490 0.80 -29.06 -9.74
C ILE A 490 0.19 -29.76 -8.51
N LEU A 491 -0.39 -29.03 -7.56
CA LEU A 491 -1.09 -29.63 -6.41
C LEU A 491 -2.38 -30.33 -6.82
N ALA A 492 -3.14 -29.76 -7.76
CA ALA A 492 -4.34 -30.37 -8.32
C ALA A 492 -4.00 -31.70 -8.99
N VAL A 493 -2.94 -31.74 -9.78
CA VAL A 493 -2.45 -32.95 -10.45
C VAL A 493 -1.81 -33.93 -9.46
N ALA A 494 -1.05 -33.45 -8.47
CA ALA A 494 -0.44 -34.31 -7.43
C ALA A 494 -1.49 -34.94 -6.49
N THR A 495 -2.63 -34.26 -6.31
CA THR A 495 -3.77 -34.78 -5.52
C THR A 495 -4.79 -35.54 -6.36
N ALA A 496 -4.69 -35.50 -7.70
CA ALA A 496 -5.69 -36.04 -8.62
C ALA A 496 -5.78 -37.57 -8.71
N PRO A 497 -4.75 -38.40 -8.46
CA PRO A 497 -4.92 -39.84 -8.55
C PRO A 497 -4.44 -40.56 -7.28
N ASN A 498 -5.38 -40.85 -6.36
CA ASN A 498 -5.38 -42.05 -5.49
C ASN A 498 -6.53 -42.12 -4.46
N ASN A 499 -7.59 -41.30 -4.55
CA ASN A 499 -8.72 -41.41 -3.63
C ASN A 499 -10.00 -41.84 -4.34
N ASP A 500 -10.24 -43.16 -4.38
CA ASP A 500 -11.57 -43.78 -4.57
C ASP A 500 -12.57 -43.43 -3.44
N LYS A 501 -12.17 -42.56 -2.51
CA LYS A 501 -13.00 -41.93 -1.49
C LYS A 501 -12.86 -40.42 -1.51
N ALA A 502 -12.78 -39.79 -2.70
CA ALA A 502 -12.97 -38.36 -2.79
C ALA A 502 -14.38 -38.04 -2.27
N SER A 503 -14.46 -37.56 -1.03
CA SER A 503 -15.67 -36.95 -0.51
C SER A 503 -16.12 -35.95 -1.57
N LYS A 504 -17.38 -36.04 -2.00
CA LYS A 504 -18.08 -35.02 -2.79
C LYS A 504 -18.22 -33.71 -1.97
N LYS A 505 -17.15 -33.24 -1.33
CA LYS A 505 -17.00 -31.84 -0.98
C LYS A 505 -16.74 -31.14 -2.31
N LEU A 506 -17.86 -30.85 -3.00
CA LEU A 506 -17.93 -29.86 -4.07
C LEU A 506 -16.95 -28.77 -3.73
N ILE A 507 -15.93 -28.60 -4.58
CA ILE A 507 -14.87 -27.62 -4.41
C ILE A 507 -15.56 -26.25 -4.44
N PRO A 508 -15.61 -25.49 -3.33
CA PRO A 508 -16.17 -24.15 -3.41
C PRO A 508 -15.31 -23.22 -4.30
N GLN A 509 -15.70 -21.97 -4.43
CA GLN A 509 -15.65 -21.18 -5.65
C GLN A 509 -14.45 -20.23 -5.81
N THR A 510 -14.09 -19.93 -7.07
CA THR A 510 -13.13 -18.88 -7.47
C THR A 510 -13.40 -17.55 -6.76
N GLN A 511 -12.40 -16.66 -6.67
CA GLN A 511 -12.44 -15.37 -5.96
C GLN A 511 -13.57 -14.39 -6.34
N PHE A 512 -14.53 -14.77 -7.20
CA PHE A 512 -15.61 -13.93 -7.70
C PHE A 512 -17.00 -14.38 -7.25
N HIS A 513 -17.67 -13.44 -6.58
CA HIS A 513 -19.12 -13.23 -6.41
C HIS A 513 -20.01 -14.40 -5.96
N GLY A 514 -19.47 -15.56 -5.59
CA GLY A 514 -20.28 -16.61 -4.98
C GLY A 514 -21.38 -17.14 -5.91
N LEU A 515 -22.17 -18.09 -5.40
CA LEU A 515 -23.43 -18.48 -6.02
C LEU A 515 -24.54 -17.86 -5.17
N GLN A 516 -25.36 -17.01 -5.78
CA GLN A 516 -26.54 -16.46 -5.11
C GLN A 516 -27.79 -17.20 -5.59
N TYR A 517 -28.55 -17.73 -4.64
CA TYR A 517 -29.80 -18.42 -4.92
C TYR A 517 -30.95 -17.42 -4.93
N TYR A 518 -31.73 -17.43 -6.01
CA TYR A 518 -32.96 -16.67 -6.12
C TYR A 518 -34.13 -17.64 -6.26
N SER A 519 -35.21 -17.39 -5.50
CA SER A 519 -36.43 -18.20 -5.56
C SER A 519 -37.19 -18.05 -6.87
N THR A 520 -37.00 -16.93 -7.59
CA THR A 520 -37.63 -16.65 -8.88
C THR A 520 -36.68 -15.90 -9.80
N ALA A 521 -36.90 -16.03 -11.11
CA ALA A 521 -36.18 -15.25 -12.12
C ALA A 521 -36.40 -13.74 -11.96
N GLN A 522 -37.60 -13.32 -11.50
CA GLN A 522 -37.88 -11.91 -11.24
C GLN A 522 -37.03 -11.36 -10.10
N ASN A 523 -36.85 -12.13 -9.01
CA ASN A 523 -35.98 -11.74 -7.90
C ASN A 523 -34.51 -11.66 -8.34
N ALA A 524 -34.08 -12.57 -9.21
CA ALA A 524 -32.75 -12.50 -9.82
C ALA A 524 -32.61 -11.22 -10.65
N PHE A 525 -33.54 -10.95 -11.56
CA PHE A 525 -33.49 -9.77 -12.45
C PHE A 525 -33.50 -8.45 -11.66
N ASN A 526 -34.37 -8.34 -10.66
CA ASN A 526 -34.46 -7.16 -9.79
C ASN A 526 -33.20 -6.91 -8.97
N SER A 527 -32.32 -7.91 -8.79
CA SER A 527 -31.06 -7.73 -8.07
C SER A 527 -29.93 -7.13 -8.93
N TYR A 528 -30.09 -7.10 -10.26
CA TYR A 528 -29.14 -6.52 -11.22
C TYR A 528 -29.59 -5.15 -11.77
N LEU A 529 -30.79 -4.71 -11.41
CA LEU A 529 -31.33 -3.37 -11.69
C LEU A 529 -31.01 -2.43 -10.53
#